data_AF-B1M8Q5-F1
#
_entry.id   AF-B1M8Q5-F1
#
_cell.length_a   1.000
_cell.length_b   1.000
_cell.length_c   1.000
_cell.angle_alpha   90.00
_cell.angle_beta   90.00
_cell.angle_gamma   90.00
#
_symmetry.space_group_name_H-M   'P 1'
#
loop_
_entity.id
_entity.type
_entity.pdbx_description
1 polymer ?
#
loop_
_entity_poly.entity_id
_entity_poly.type
_entity_poly.pdbx_seq_one_letter_code
_entity_poly.pdbx_strand_id
1 'polypeptide(L)'
;MSRRSPFAAGLALLAALAGARPAAALEAGPGDLPGLERAWHGCVREAFDRQPAHRSKPGRERGALDMCEPQEDAYVAALMAARPIDANRPALAWARTWMAYVVDPLKDWIAAPHR
;
A
#
# COMPACT_ATOMS: atom_id res chain seq x y z
N MET A 1 -19.21 37.17 17.24
CA MET A 1 -17.89 36.69 16.78
C MET A 1 -17.94 35.18 16.65
N SER A 2 -18.22 34.67 15.44
CA SER A 2 -18.28 33.22 15.17
C SER A 2 -16.88 32.63 15.21
N ARG A 3 -16.64 31.72 16.16
CA ARG A 3 -15.41 30.92 16.22
C ARG A 3 -15.41 29.96 15.01
N ARG A 4 -14.61 30.26 13.99
CA ARG A 4 -14.37 29.35 12.87
C ARG A 4 -13.52 28.19 13.40
N SER A 5 -14.13 27.02 13.44
CA SER A 5 -13.54 25.80 14.01
C SER A 5 -12.37 25.31 13.12
N PRO A 6 -11.15 25.14 13.64
CA PRO A 6 -9.97 24.71 12.87
C PRO A 6 -10.10 23.26 12.35
N PHE A 7 -11.03 22.49 12.91
CA PHE A 7 -11.32 21.12 12.51
C PHE A 7 -11.84 20.99 11.08
N ALA A 8 -12.54 22.00 10.56
CA ALA A 8 -13.05 21.98 9.20
C ALA A 8 -11.93 22.07 8.14
N ALA A 9 -10.83 22.77 8.45
CA ALA A 9 -9.69 22.90 7.55
C ALA A 9 -8.87 21.60 7.46
N GLY A 10 -8.72 20.87 8.58
CA GLY A 10 -8.02 19.58 8.60
C GLY A 10 -8.76 18.49 7.82
N LEU A 11 -10.10 18.48 7.89
CA LEU A 11 -10.91 17.49 7.17
C LEU A 11 -10.89 17.70 5.65
N ALA A 12 -10.85 18.96 5.20
CA ALA A 12 -10.77 19.29 3.78
C ALA A 12 -9.41 18.91 3.16
N LEU A 13 -8.31 18.99 3.92
CA LEU A 13 -6.98 18.60 3.45
C LEU A 13 -6.86 17.07 3.30
N LEU A 14 -7.46 16.29 4.20
CA LEU A 14 -7.53 14.83 4.10
C LEU A 14 -8.40 14.36 2.92
N ALA A 15 -9.48 15.07 2.62
CA ALA A 15 -10.31 14.77 1.45
C ALA A 15 -9.60 15.09 0.12
N ALA A 16 -8.76 16.13 0.08
CA ALA A 16 -7.97 16.48 -1.11
C ALA A 16 -6.85 15.46 -1.40
N LEU A 17 -6.25 14.86 -0.37
CA LEU A 17 -5.27 13.78 -0.52
C LEU A 17 -5.90 12.44 -0.95
N ALA A 18 -7.18 12.21 -0.65
CA ALA A 18 -7.89 11.01 -1.07
C ALA A 18 -8.39 11.06 -2.53
N GLY A 19 -8.41 12.24 -3.17
CA GLY A 19 -8.99 12.44 -4.50
C GLY A 19 -8.00 12.49 -5.67
N ALA A 20 -6.70 12.44 -5.42
CA ALA A 20 -5.68 12.54 -6.47
C ALA A 20 -5.15 11.15 -6.88
N ARG A 21 -5.89 10.44 -7.75
CA ARG A 21 -5.30 9.46 -8.68
C ARG A 21 -5.91 9.66 -10.08
N PRO A 22 -5.25 10.38 -11.01
CA PRO A 22 -5.68 10.38 -12.38
C PRO A 22 -5.12 9.15 -13.11
N ALA A 23 -6.06 8.35 -13.60
CA ALA A 23 -6.05 7.76 -14.94
C ALA A 23 -4.77 7.05 -15.42
N ALA A 24 -4.56 5.84 -14.91
CA ALA A 24 -4.16 4.73 -15.74
C ALA A 24 -4.82 3.47 -15.19
N ALA A 25 -6.16 3.45 -15.21
CA ALA A 25 -6.87 2.19 -15.31
C ALA A 25 -6.51 1.61 -16.68
N LEU A 26 -5.36 0.91 -16.73
CA LEU A 26 -5.17 -0.11 -17.73
C LEU A 26 -6.34 -1.06 -17.53
N GLU A 27 -7.23 -1.07 -18.51
CA GLU A 27 -8.37 -1.98 -18.70
C GLU A 27 -7.88 -3.44 -18.73
N ALA A 28 -7.32 -3.92 -17.63
CA ALA A 28 -7.21 -5.32 -17.34
C ALA A 28 -8.57 -5.70 -16.76
N GLY A 29 -9.46 -6.19 -17.63
CA GLY A 29 -10.73 -6.75 -17.21
C GLY A 29 -10.51 -7.76 -16.06
N PRO A 30 -11.50 -7.93 -15.17
CA PRO A 30 -11.41 -8.82 -14.03
C PRO A 30 -11.21 -10.26 -14.54
N GLY A 31 -9.97 -10.76 -14.61
CA GLY A 31 -9.78 -12.09 -15.20
C GLY A 31 -8.36 -12.66 -15.24
N ASP A 32 -7.32 -11.87 -15.50
CA ASP A 32 -5.97 -12.42 -15.67
C ASP A 32 -5.01 -12.01 -14.56
N LEU A 33 -5.28 -12.51 -13.34
CA LEU A 33 -4.37 -12.34 -12.20
C LEU A 33 -2.94 -12.86 -12.52
N PRO A 34 -2.76 -14.03 -13.17
CA PRO A 34 -1.43 -14.49 -13.58
C PRO A 34 -0.74 -13.60 -14.63
N GLY A 35 -1.50 -12.94 -15.51
CA GLY A 35 -0.97 -11.95 -16.45
C GLY A 35 -0.48 -10.69 -15.76
N LEU A 36 -1.27 -10.18 -14.81
CA LEU A 36 -0.91 -9.02 -14.00
C LEU A 36 0.33 -9.27 -13.13
N GLU A 37 0.41 -10.45 -12.50
CA GLU A 37 1.59 -10.86 -11.73
C GLU A 37 2.86 -10.92 -12.61
N ARG A 38 2.76 -11.53 -13.80
CA ARG A 38 3.87 -11.58 -14.76
C ARG A 38 4.29 -10.18 -15.22
N ALA A 39 3.33 -9.30 -15.49
CA ALA A 39 3.60 -7.92 -15.89
C ALA A 39 4.33 -7.14 -14.80
N TRP A 40 3.89 -7.28 -13.54
CA TRP A 40 4.54 -6.66 -12.39
C TRP A 40 5.97 -7.20 -12.18
N HIS A 41 6.15 -8.52 -12.14
CA HIS A 41 7.47 -9.13 -11.97
C HIS A 41 8.42 -8.83 -13.13
N GLY A 42 7.90 -8.77 -14.36
CA GLY A 42 8.65 -8.36 -15.55
C GLY A 42 9.17 -6.94 -15.41
N CYS A 43 8.29 -6.00 -15.03
CA CYS A 43 8.66 -4.62 -14.77
C CYS A 43 9.76 -4.53 -13.71
N VAL A 44 9.59 -5.17 -12.55
CA VAL A 44 10.54 -5.09 -11.43
C VAL A 44 11.92 -5.60 -11.84
N ARG A 45 11.98 -6.72 -12.60
CA ARG A 45 13.25 -7.27 -13.07
C ARG A 45 13.95 -6.32 -14.03
N GLU A 46 13.25 -5.83 -15.06
CA GLU A 46 13.80 -4.88 -16.03
C GLU A 46 14.18 -3.54 -15.39
N ALA A 47 13.39 -3.08 -14.41
CA ALA A 47 13.65 -1.84 -13.68
C ALA A 47 14.88 -1.98 -12.78
N PHE A 48 15.05 -3.12 -12.11
CA PHE A 48 16.23 -3.41 -11.29
C PHE A 48 17.51 -3.47 -12.12
N ASP A 49 17.48 -4.13 -13.28
CA ASP A 49 18.63 -4.22 -14.18
C ASP A 49 19.05 -2.85 -14.74
N ARG A 50 18.11 -1.91 -14.85
CA ARG A 50 18.37 -0.52 -15.24
C ARG A 50 18.84 0.38 -14.09
N GLN A 51 18.84 -0.09 -12.85
CA GLN A 51 19.28 0.74 -11.72
C GLN A 51 20.79 1.01 -11.78
N PRO A 52 21.24 2.21 -11.38
CA PRO A 52 22.66 2.53 -11.36
C PRO A 52 23.45 1.58 -10.46
N ALA A 53 24.51 0.97 -11.00
CA ALA A 53 25.33 -0.02 -10.29
C ALA A 53 25.99 0.54 -9.00
N HIS A 54 26.21 1.86 -8.94
CA HIS A 54 26.77 2.54 -7.78
C HIS A 54 25.81 2.66 -6.59
N ARG A 55 24.50 2.42 -6.79
CA ARG A 55 23.54 2.37 -5.68
C ARG A 55 23.66 1.05 -4.93
N SER A 56 23.49 1.14 -3.60
CA SER A 56 23.36 -0.04 -2.75
C SER A 56 22.21 -0.93 -3.22
N LYS A 57 22.32 -2.24 -3.00
CA LYS A 57 21.26 -3.20 -3.37
C LYS A 57 19.87 -2.76 -2.87
N PRO A 58 19.68 -2.34 -1.59
CA PRO A 58 18.38 -1.86 -1.13
C PRO A 58 17.87 -0.61 -1.86
N GLY A 59 18.78 0.29 -2.26
CA GLY A 59 18.42 1.49 -3.03
C GLY A 59 18.00 1.17 -4.47
N ARG A 60 18.58 0.12 -5.07
CA ARG A 60 18.17 -0.38 -6.38
C ARG A 60 16.81 -1.10 -6.31
N GLU A 61 16.60 -1.91 -5.28
CA GLU A 61 15.31 -2.57 -5.04
C GLU A 61 14.18 -1.54 -4.89
N ARG A 62 14.37 -0.54 -4.04
CA ARG A 62 13.37 0.52 -3.85
C ARG A 62 13.10 1.31 -5.13
N GLY A 63 14.14 1.71 -5.83
CA GLY A 63 13.97 2.42 -7.10
C GLY A 63 13.29 1.58 -8.19
N ALA A 64 13.45 0.25 -8.18
CA ALA A 64 12.77 -0.64 -9.11
C ALA A 64 11.27 -0.77 -8.78
N LEU A 65 10.94 -0.87 -7.49
CA LEU A 65 9.55 -0.89 -7.01
C LEU A 65 8.85 0.43 -7.30
N ASP A 66 9.49 1.58 -7.02
CA ASP A 66 8.92 2.91 -7.28
C ASP A 66 8.58 3.11 -8.77
N MET A 67 9.38 2.55 -9.69
CA MET A 67 9.10 2.62 -11.14
C MET A 67 7.94 1.71 -11.59
N CYS A 68 7.60 0.69 -10.81
CA CYS A 68 6.63 -0.35 -11.16
C CYS A 68 5.34 -0.27 -10.35
N GLU A 69 5.12 0.83 -9.62
CA GLU A 69 3.88 1.12 -8.87
C GLU A 69 2.61 0.92 -9.72
N PRO A 70 2.51 1.35 -10.99
CA PRO A 70 1.29 1.15 -11.77
C PRO A 70 0.92 -0.32 -12.00
N GLN A 71 1.92 -1.19 -12.22
CA GLN A 71 1.72 -2.62 -12.41
C GLN A 71 1.38 -3.31 -11.07
N GLU A 72 2.02 -2.88 -9.99
CA GLU A 72 1.71 -3.33 -8.64
C GLU A 72 0.26 -2.99 -8.26
N ASP A 73 -0.14 -1.74 -8.48
CA ASP A 73 -1.49 -1.26 -8.20
C ASP A 73 -2.56 -2.04 -8.97
N ALA A 74 -2.33 -2.31 -10.26
CA ALA A 74 -3.26 -3.09 -11.07
C ALA A 74 -3.38 -4.53 -10.56
N TYR A 75 -2.27 -5.16 -10.20
CA TYR A 75 -2.24 -6.50 -9.63
C TYR A 75 -2.95 -6.55 -8.26
N VAL A 76 -2.66 -5.61 -7.37
CA VAL A 76 -3.28 -5.52 -6.03
C VAL A 76 -4.78 -5.22 -6.14
N ALA A 77 -5.18 -4.31 -7.03
CA ALA A 77 -6.60 -4.03 -7.26
C ALA A 77 -7.35 -5.28 -7.73
N ALA A 78 -6.79 -6.03 -8.69
CA ALA A 78 -7.37 -7.29 -9.15
C ALA A 78 -7.40 -8.36 -8.04
N LEU A 79 -6.34 -8.45 -7.24
CA LEU A 79 -6.26 -9.36 -6.10
C LEU A 79 -7.33 -9.05 -5.05
N MET A 80 -7.58 -7.77 -4.79
CA MET A 80 -8.61 -7.32 -3.85
C MET A 80 -10.02 -7.56 -4.40
N ALA A 81 -10.24 -7.34 -5.70
CA ALA A 81 -11.50 -7.62 -6.37
C ALA A 81 -11.82 -9.12 -6.43
N ALA A 82 -10.80 -9.99 -6.47
CA ALA A 82 -10.96 -11.44 -6.46
C ALA A 82 -11.27 -12.04 -5.07
N ARG A 83 -11.23 -11.24 -3.98
CA ARG A 83 -11.55 -11.75 -2.63
C ARG A 83 -13.07 -11.95 -2.49
N PRO A 84 -13.54 -13.13 -2.06
CA PRO A 84 -14.96 -13.34 -1.77
C PRO A 84 -15.39 -12.50 -0.56
N ILE A 85 -16.63 -11.99 -0.60
CA ILE A 85 -17.25 -11.12 0.42
C ILE A 85 -17.33 -11.78 1.82
N ASP A 86 -17.16 -13.10 1.92
CA ASP A 86 -17.09 -13.85 3.19
C ASP A 86 -15.75 -13.71 3.95
N ALA A 87 -14.84 -12.82 3.54
CA ALA A 87 -13.54 -12.60 4.17
C ALA A 87 -13.58 -12.02 5.60
N ASN A 88 -14.77 -11.77 6.18
CA ASN A 88 -14.88 -11.16 7.51
C ASN A 88 -14.37 -12.08 8.65
N ARG A 89 -14.40 -13.41 8.46
CA ARG A 89 -13.88 -14.37 9.45
C ARG A 89 -12.35 -14.45 9.47
N PRO A 90 -11.63 -14.56 8.33
CA PRO A 90 -10.18 -14.38 8.34
C PRO A 90 -9.79 -12.94 8.70
N ALA A 91 -10.69 -11.95 8.52
CA ALA A 91 -10.44 -10.57 8.86
C ALA A 91 -10.13 -10.36 10.37
N LEU A 92 -10.99 -10.94 11.20
CA LEU A 92 -10.85 -10.90 12.65
C LEU A 92 -9.66 -11.71 13.15
N ALA A 93 -9.32 -12.80 12.47
CA ALA A 93 -8.16 -13.62 12.80
C ALA A 93 -6.84 -12.86 12.53
N TRP A 94 -6.69 -12.22 11.37
CA TRP A 94 -5.51 -11.40 11.11
C TRP A 94 -5.46 -10.19 12.05
N ALA A 95 -6.60 -9.52 12.31
CA ALA A 95 -6.64 -8.40 13.23
C ALA A 95 -6.15 -8.79 14.62
N ARG A 96 -6.54 -9.98 15.12
CA ARG A 96 -6.09 -10.49 16.42
C ARG A 96 -4.59 -10.81 16.42
N THR A 97 -4.06 -11.36 15.34
CA THR A 97 -2.61 -11.58 15.17
C THR A 97 -1.86 -10.25 15.16
N TRP A 98 -2.32 -9.26 14.40
CA TRP A 98 -1.70 -7.93 14.37
C TRP A 98 -1.73 -7.23 15.72
N MET A 99 -2.82 -7.38 16.47
CA MET A 99 -2.90 -6.88 17.84
C MET A 99 -1.80 -7.49 18.71
N ALA A 100 -1.65 -8.81 18.70
CA ALA A 100 -0.67 -9.52 19.52
C ALA A 100 0.79 -9.27 19.12
N TYR A 101 1.08 -9.16 17.82
CA TYR A 101 2.46 -9.06 17.32
C TYR A 101 2.98 -7.65 17.14
N VAL A 102 2.09 -6.66 16.94
CA VAL A 102 2.49 -5.29 16.61
C VAL A 102 1.98 -4.32 17.67
N VAL A 103 0.69 -4.38 17.99
CA VAL A 103 0.05 -3.35 18.82
C VAL A 103 0.39 -3.53 20.29
N ASP A 104 0.32 -4.74 20.82
CA ASP A 104 0.58 -4.99 22.24
C ASP A 104 2.05 -4.72 22.61
N PRO A 105 3.06 -5.21 21.85
CA PRO A 105 4.47 -4.87 22.13
C PRO A 105 4.78 -3.38 21.98
N LEU A 106 4.14 -2.69 21.03
CA LEU A 106 4.28 -1.25 20.85
C LEU A 106 3.69 -0.47 22.04
N LYS A 107 2.52 -0.88 22.52
CA LYS A 107 1.89 -0.28 23.71
C LYS A 107 2.76 -0.47 24.94
N ASP A 108 3.31 -1.67 25.13
CA ASP A 108 4.20 -1.97 26.24
C ASP A 108 5.48 -1.13 26.17
N TRP A 109 6.04 -0.94 24.98
CA TRP A 109 7.18 -0.05 24.78
C TRP A 109 6.85 1.41 25.10
N ILE A 110 5.72 1.95 24.64
CA ILE A 110 5.29 3.33 24.94
C ILE A 110 4.99 3.50 26.44
N ALA A 111 4.40 2.49 27.07
CA ALA A 111 4.03 2.51 28.47
C ALA A 111 5.22 2.28 29.41
N ALA A 112 6.32 1.71 28.90
CA ALA A 112 7.55 1.56 29.66
C ALA A 112 8.14 2.95 29.96
N PRO A 113 8.37 3.29 31.24
CA PRO A 113 9.05 4.54 31.58
C PRO A 113 10.52 4.41 31.17
N HIS A 114 10.89 5.01 30.04
CA HIS A 114 12.28 5.17 29.66
C HIS A 114 12.93 6.15 30.66
N ARG A 115 13.73 5.63 31.59
CA ARG A 115 14.64 6.41 32.45
C ARG A 115 16.05 6.30 31.92
#